data_AF-A0A917FYI5-F1
#
_entry.id   AF-A0A917FYI5-F1
#
_cell.length_a   1.000
_cell.length_b   1.000
_cell.length_c   1.000
_cell.angle_alpha   90.00
_cell.angle_beta   90.00
_cell.angle_gamma   90.00
#
_symmetry.space_group_name_H-M   'P 1'
#
loop_
_entity.id
_entity.type
_entity.pdbx_description
1 polymer ?
#
loop_
_entity_poly.entity_id
_entity_poly.type
_entity_poly.pdbx_seq_one_letter_code
_entity_poly.pdbx_strand_id
1 'polypeptide(L)'
;MLSIGQGFLRHFINIFSASVLTGGALSTFTLSGWFVIPVFAGIYGITNLTMRSIQKFRKRRHSGLTRVEFKHVDEQLKIANQKIAVLNKYYLQVRSMNSFKQLHEIARVSKNIVKLVRAEPAKFFAAESFFYAHLDSAVTLTEKYSLLSRQPVKDSELTIALADTRETLNDLTELLKLDLKQTIASDIETLHLEIDFAKHSQQKRKKELEWRGDDQ
;
A
#
# COMPACT_ATOMS: atom_id res chain seq x y z
N MET A 1 -0.82 -4.55 -3.99
CA MET A 1 -0.60 -5.78 -4.78
C MET A 1 -0.01 -5.34 -6.11
N LEU A 2 1.17 -5.83 -6.47
CA LEU A 2 1.77 -5.54 -7.78
C LEU A 2 0.91 -6.24 -8.84
N SER A 3 0.57 -5.54 -9.92
CA SER A 3 -0.11 -6.16 -11.07
C SER A 3 0.63 -7.43 -11.45
N ILE A 4 -0.11 -8.51 -11.68
CA ILE A 4 0.40 -9.84 -12.03
C ILE A 4 1.50 -9.75 -13.12
N GLY A 5 1.38 -8.79 -14.06
CA GLY A 5 2.38 -8.52 -15.10
C GLY A 5 3.75 -8.04 -14.60
N GLN A 6 3.82 -7.19 -13.56
CA GLN A 6 5.11 -6.74 -13.00
C GLN A 6 5.83 -7.84 -12.21
N GLY A 7 5.06 -8.78 -11.64
CA GLY A 7 5.62 -9.98 -11.01
C GLY A 7 6.30 -10.87 -12.05
N PHE A 8 5.60 -11.19 -13.15
CA PHE A 8 6.14 -11.98 -14.24
C PHE A 8 7.37 -11.33 -14.88
N LEU A 9 7.33 -10.02 -15.16
CA LEU A 9 8.46 -9.31 -15.77
C LEU A 9 9.72 -9.36 -14.88
N ARG A 10 9.57 -9.23 -13.55
CA ARG A 10 10.68 -9.37 -12.61
C ARG A 10 11.26 -10.79 -12.61
N HIS A 11 10.40 -11.81 -12.61
CA HIS A 11 10.87 -13.20 -12.67
C HIS A 11 11.54 -13.50 -14.01
N PHE A 12 11.02 -12.97 -15.12
CA PHE A 12 11.63 -13.12 -16.44
C PHE A 12 13.04 -12.49 -16.51
N ILE A 13 13.20 -11.26 -16.00
CA ILE A 13 14.51 -10.59 -15.93
C ILE A 13 15.49 -11.35 -15.02
N ASN A 14 15.04 -11.86 -13.87
CA ASN A 14 15.88 -12.64 -12.95
C ASN A 14 16.25 -14.01 -13.53
N ILE A 15 15.34 -14.68 -14.24
CA ILE A 15 15.60 -15.96 -14.91
C ILE A 15 16.58 -15.75 -16.06
N PHE A 16 16.41 -14.69 -16.85
CA PHE A 16 17.28 -14.36 -17.98
C PHE A 16 18.70 -13.98 -17.52
N SER A 17 18.83 -13.18 -16.47
CA SER A 17 20.15 -12.88 -15.89
C SER A 17 20.80 -14.11 -15.26
N ALA A 18 20.03 -14.98 -14.58
CA ALA A 18 20.55 -16.24 -14.04
C ALA A 18 20.98 -17.23 -15.13
N SER A 19 20.26 -17.31 -16.25
CA SER A 19 20.62 -18.18 -17.38
C SER A 19 21.88 -17.70 -18.10
N VAL A 20 22.04 -16.38 -18.30
CA VAL A 20 23.27 -15.80 -18.88
C VAL A 20 24.48 -16.06 -17.98
N LEU A 21 24.34 -15.86 -16.67
CA LEU A 21 25.42 -16.10 -15.70
C LEU A 21 25.78 -17.59 -15.58
N THR A 22 24.79 -18.48 -15.61
CA THR A 22 25.02 -19.93 -15.58
C THR A 22 25.66 -20.41 -16.87
N GLY A 23 25.24 -19.91 -18.04
CA GLY A 23 25.84 -20.23 -19.33
C GLY A 23 27.31 -19.81 -19.44
N GLY A 24 27.67 -18.63 -18.90
CA GLY A 24 29.07 -18.19 -18.80
C GLY A 24 29.90 -18.99 -17.79
N ALA A 25 29.29 -19.49 -16.72
CA ALA A 25 29.95 -20.41 -15.80
C ALA A 25 30.20 -21.79 -16.44
N LEU A 26 29.28 -22.29 -17.26
CA LEU A 26 29.44 -23.56 -17.99
C LEU A 26 30.49 -23.49 -19.11
N SER A 27 30.72 -22.32 -19.70
CA SER A 27 31.77 -22.15 -20.73
C SER A 27 33.18 -22.07 -20.14
N THR A 28 33.31 -21.72 -18.85
CA THR A 28 34.58 -21.57 -18.14
C THR A 28 34.89 -22.73 -17.19
N PHE A 29 33.86 -23.43 -16.70
CA PHE A 29 33.95 -24.59 -15.81
C PHE A 29 33.25 -25.80 -16.43
N THR A 30 33.96 -26.92 -16.55
CA THR A 30 33.38 -28.21 -16.94
C THR A 30 32.57 -28.81 -15.80
N LEU A 31 31.40 -28.24 -15.50
CA LEU A 31 30.46 -28.78 -14.53
C LEU A 31 29.83 -30.05 -15.10
N SER A 32 29.94 -31.17 -14.38
CA SER A 32 29.21 -32.39 -14.76
C SER A 32 27.70 -32.13 -14.70
N GLY A 33 26.94 -32.81 -15.57
CA GLY A 33 25.51 -32.53 -15.79
C GLY A 33 24.65 -32.54 -14.52
N TRP A 34 25.06 -33.29 -13.49
CA TRP A 34 24.37 -33.35 -12.20
C TRP A 34 24.44 -32.05 -11.40
N PHE A 35 25.50 -31.26 -11.55
CA PHE A 35 25.70 -30.02 -10.79
C PHE A 35 25.07 -28.78 -11.43
N VAL A 36 24.57 -28.87 -12.66
CA VAL A 36 23.99 -27.72 -13.38
C VAL A 36 22.73 -27.18 -12.69
N ILE A 37 21.85 -28.08 -12.24
CA ILE A 37 20.58 -27.74 -11.58
C ILE A 37 20.80 -27.01 -10.23
N PRO A 38 21.62 -27.52 -9.28
CA PRO A 38 21.87 -26.82 -8.03
C PRO A 38 22.61 -25.49 -8.22
N VAL A 39 23.53 -25.40 -9.19
CA VAL A 39 24.24 -24.14 -9.52
C VAL A 39 23.25 -23.10 -10.05
N PHE A 40 22.36 -23.48 -10.96
CA PHE A 40 21.32 -22.59 -11.47
C PHE A 40 20.39 -22.11 -10.35
N ALA A 41 19.94 -23.01 -9.47
CA ALA A 41 19.11 -22.66 -8.32
C ALA A 41 19.81 -21.68 -7.36
N GLY A 42 21.11 -21.89 -7.11
CA GLY A 42 21.95 -21.00 -6.31
C GLY A 42 22.07 -19.60 -6.93
N ILE A 43 22.41 -19.52 -8.22
CA ILE A 43 22.53 -18.25 -8.96
C ILE A 43 21.19 -17.51 -8.99
N TYR A 44 20.08 -18.20 -9.24
CA TYR A 44 18.75 -17.61 -9.20
C TYR A 44 18.40 -17.04 -7.81
N GLY A 45 18.74 -17.77 -6.75
CA GLY A 45 18.58 -17.33 -5.36
C GLY A 45 19.34 -16.03 -5.08
N ILE A 46 20.62 -15.98 -5.44
CA ILE A 46 21.49 -14.82 -5.25
C ILE A 46 20.95 -13.61 -6.03
N THR A 47 20.63 -13.78 -7.32
CA THR A 47 20.10 -12.72 -8.19
C THR A 47 18.78 -12.15 -7.65
N ASN A 48 17.90 -13.00 -7.12
CA ASN A 48 16.65 -12.53 -6.52
C ASN A 48 16.88 -11.72 -5.23
N LEU A 49 17.86 -12.10 -4.40
CA LEU A 49 18.22 -11.36 -3.19
C LEU A 49 18.86 -9.99 -3.51
N THR A 50 19.82 -9.96 -4.43
CA THR A 50 20.50 -8.72 -4.83
C THR A 50 19.52 -7.75 -5.47
N MET A 51 18.64 -8.22 -6.36
CA MET A 51 17.63 -7.38 -7.01
C MET A 51 16.64 -6.76 -6.01
N ARG A 52 16.20 -7.52 -5.00
CA ARG A 52 15.35 -6.99 -3.92
C ARG A 52 16.08 -5.93 -3.09
N SER A 53 17.36 -6.15 -2.80
CA SER A 53 18.18 -5.19 -2.04
C SER A 53 18.35 -3.88 -2.80
N ILE A 54 18.65 -3.94 -4.10
CA ILE A 54 18.76 -2.76 -4.97
C ILE A 54 17.44 -2.00 -5.04
N GLN A 55 16.30 -2.69 -5.18
CA GLN A 55 14.98 -2.06 -5.20
C GLN A 55 14.68 -1.30 -3.90
N LYS A 56 14.93 -1.94 -2.75
CA LYS A 56 14.76 -1.29 -1.44
C LYS A 56 15.69 -0.09 -1.31
N PHE A 57 16.93 -0.21 -1.75
CA PHE A 57 17.92 0.86 -1.70
C PHE A 57 17.53 2.06 -2.56
N ARG A 58 17.09 1.83 -3.80
CA ARG A 58 16.60 2.87 -4.70
C ARG A 58 15.39 3.57 -4.09
N LYS A 59 14.41 2.81 -3.61
CA LYS A 59 13.20 3.37 -3.00
C LYS A 59 13.51 4.21 -1.76
N ARG A 60 14.46 3.77 -0.93
CA ARG A 60 14.95 4.58 0.20
C ARG A 60 15.57 5.89 -0.29
N ARG A 61 16.50 5.84 -1.25
CA ARG A 61 17.17 7.04 -1.78
C ARG A 61 16.19 8.08 -2.35
N HIS A 62 15.15 7.61 -3.04
CA HIS A 62 14.15 8.51 -3.65
C HIS A 62 13.10 9.01 -2.65
N SER A 63 12.95 8.36 -1.50
CA SER A 63 11.96 8.76 -0.48
C SER A 63 12.38 9.94 0.40
N GLY A 64 13.65 10.36 0.36
CA GLY A 64 14.18 11.39 1.27
C GLY A 64 14.37 10.93 2.72
N LEU A 65 14.00 9.69 3.06
CA LEU A 65 14.04 9.16 4.44
C LEU A 65 15.42 8.66 4.87
N THR A 66 15.71 8.81 6.16
CA THR A 66 16.85 8.15 6.80
C THR A 66 16.68 6.63 6.79
N ARG A 67 17.78 5.89 7.04
CA ARG A 67 17.74 4.42 7.07
C ARG A 67 16.83 3.88 8.17
N VAL A 68 16.82 4.56 9.32
CA VAL A 68 16.04 4.18 10.50
C VAL A 68 14.56 4.40 10.23
N GLU A 69 14.18 5.59 9.75
CA GLU A 69 12.79 5.91 9.38
C GLU A 69 12.27 4.95 8.32
N PHE A 70 13.03 4.72 7.24
CA PHE A 70 12.58 3.80 6.19
C PHE A 70 12.34 2.38 6.72
N LYS A 71 13.21 1.89 7.61
CA LYS A 71 13.04 0.57 8.24
C LYS A 71 11.78 0.55 9.10
N HIS A 72 11.57 1.58 9.90
CA HIS A 72 10.38 1.75 10.73
C HIS A 72 9.09 1.76 9.90
N VAL A 73 9.05 2.51 8.80
CA VAL A 73 7.92 2.51 7.87
C VAL A 73 7.67 1.11 7.27
N ASP A 74 8.73 0.39 6.85
CA ASP A 74 8.58 -0.98 6.32
C ASP A 74 8.02 -1.96 7.37
N GLU A 75 8.36 -1.78 8.64
CA GLU A 75 7.83 -2.56 9.77
C GLU A 75 6.37 -2.22 10.05
N GLN A 76 6.03 -0.93 10.15
CA GLN A 76 4.65 -0.48 10.35
C GLN A 76 3.73 -0.89 9.20
N LEU A 77 4.22 -0.87 7.96
CA LEU A 77 3.47 -1.40 6.82
C LEU A 77 3.18 -2.91 6.98
N LYS A 78 4.09 -3.72 7.51
CA LYS A 78 3.83 -5.15 7.74
C LYS A 78 2.79 -5.36 8.83
N ILE A 79 2.94 -4.66 9.95
CA ILE A 79 1.99 -4.69 11.07
C ILE A 79 0.59 -4.28 10.59
N ALA A 80 0.47 -3.19 9.83
CA ALA A 80 -0.80 -2.74 9.28
C ALA A 80 -1.44 -3.77 8.34
N ASN A 81 -0.65 -4.47 7.51
CA ASN A 81 -1.19 -5.54 6.66
C ASN A 81 -1.70 -6.74 7.48
N GLN A 82 -1.02 -7.09 8.57
CA GLN A 82 -1.49 -8.12 9.49
C GLN A 82 -2.79 -7.70 10.17
N LYS A 83 -2.86 -6.47 10.67
CA LYS A 83 -4.08 -5.86 11.24
C LYS A 83 -5.26 -5.90 10.26
N ILE A 84 -5.04 -5.50 9.01
CA ILE A 84 -6.05 -5.58 7.95
C ILE A 84 -6.48 -7.04 7.69
N ALA A 85 -5.56 -8.00 7.73
CA ALA A 85 -5.91 -9.41 7.55
C ALA A 85 -6.78 -9.93 8.71
N VAL A 86 -6.46 -9.55 9.96
CA VAL A 86 -7.25 -9.86 11.14
C VAL A 86 -8.64 -9.22 11.05
N LEU A 87 -8.73 -7.94 10.66
CA LEU A 87 -9.99 -7.24 10.41
C LEU A 87 -10.88 -8.02 9.42
N ASN A 88 -10.31 -8.42 8.27
CA ASN A 88 -11.04 -9.19 7.26
C ASN A 88 -11.50 -10.57 7.79
N LYS A 89 -10.74 -11.21 8.68
CA LYS A 89 -11.11 -12.49 9.29
C LYS A 89 -12.36 -12.35 10.18
N TYR A 90 -12.40 -11.34 11.05
CA TYR A 90 -13.55 -11.11 11.94
C TYR A 90 -14.77 -10.57 11.20
N TYR A 91 -14.55 -9.76 10.15
CA TYR A 91 -15.59 -9.29 9.25
C TYR A 91 -16.47 -10.41 8.67
N LEU A 92 -15.86 -11.53 8.23
CA LEU A 92 -16.62 -12.66 7.65
C LEU A 92 -17.54 -13.36 8.66
N GLN A 93 -17.38 -13.09 9.95
CA GLN A 93 -18.16 -13.72 11.01
C GLN A 93 -19.37 -12.88 11.42
N VAL A 94 -19.47 -11.64 10.94
CA VAL A 94 -20.56 -10.71 11.25
C VAL A 94 -21.77 -10.99 10.34
N ARG A 95 -22.96 -11.17 10.93
CA ARG A 95 -24.20 -11.50 10.19
C ARG A 95 -24.98 -10.29 9.68
N SER A 96 -24.69 -9.08 10.17
CA SER A 96 -25.42 -7.86 9.81
C SER A 96 -24.89 -7.24 8.52
N MET A 97 -25.78 -6.97 7.56
CA MET A 97 -25.45 -6.33 6.28
C MET A 97 -24.88 -4.91 6.46
N ASN A 98 -25.42 -4.14 7.41
CA ASN A 98 -24.95 -2.77 7.66
C ASN A 98 -23.53 -2.78 8.23
N SER A 99 -23.28 -3.64 9.23
CA SER A 99 -21.95 -3.81 9.80
C SER A 99 -20.95 -4.35 8.77
N PHE A 100 -21.41 -5.22 7.86
CA PHE A 100 -20.59 -5.70 6.75
C PHE A 100 -20.15 -4.56 5.83
N LYS A 101 -21.07 -3.68 5.39
CA LYS A 101 -20.75 -2.53 4.54
C LYS A 101 -19.70 -1.62 5.20
N GLN A 102 -19.89 -1.31 6.46
CA GLN A 102 -19.01 -0.45 7.26
C GLN A 102 -17.59 -1.05 7.39
N LEU A 103 -17.49 -2.32 7.80
CA LEU A 103 -16.19 -2.99 7.93
C LEU A 103 -15.49 -3.16 6.58
N HIS A 104 -16.24 -3.38 5.50
CA HIS A 104 -15.69 -3.38 4.15
C HIS A 104 -15.06 -2.03 3.80
N GLU A 105 -15.72 -0.93 4.17
CA GLU A 105 -15.22 0.42 3.94
C GLU A 105 -13.93 0.69 4.73
N ILE A 106 -13.89 0.33 6.02
CA ILE A 106 -12.67 0.36 6.84
C ILE A 106 -11.53 -0.42 6.17
N ALA A 107 -11.80 -1.66 5.73
CA ALA A 107 -10.79 -2.50 5.09
C ALA A 107 -10.30 -1.91 3.75
N ARG A 108 -11.21 -1.33 2.95
CA ARG A 108 -10.90 -0.69 1.67
C ARG A 108 -10.03 0.55 1.86
N VAL A 109 -10.42 1.46 2.75
CA VAL A 109 -9.67 2.68 3.06
C VAL A 109 -8.30 2.33 3.62
N SER A 110 -8.23 1.41 4.58
CA SER A 110 -6.96 0.95 5.16
C SER A 110 -6.00 0.37 4.12
N LYS A 111 -6.51 -0.46 3.18
CA LYS A 111 -5.71 -0.98 2.07
C LYS A 111 -5.18 0.12 1.15
N ASN A 112 -5.96 1.18 0.94
CA ASN A 112 -5.55 2.32 0.11
C ASN A 112 -4.42 3.11 0.78
N ILE A 113 -4.54 3.45 2.06
CA ILE A 113 -3.48 4.14 2.83
C ILE A 113 -2.19 3.32 2.79
N VAL A 114 -2.26 2.03 3.12
CA VAL A 114 -1.10 1.12 3.06
C VAL A 114 -0.51 1.04 1.64
N LYS A 115 -1.33 1.08 0.60
CA LYS A 115 -0.87 1.08 -0.80
C LYS A 115 -0.13 2.38 -1.14
N LEU A 116 -0.65 3.54 -0.73
CA LEU A 116 -0.05 4.86 -0.97
C LEU A 116 1.29 5.00 -0.25
N VAL A 117 1.32 4.69 1.05
CA VAL A 117 2.56 4.74 1.86
C VAL A 117 3.57 3.70 1.38
N ARG A 118 3.10 2.55 0.87
CA ARG A 118 3.98 1.60 0.20
C ARG A 118 4.48 2.14 -1.13
N ALA A 119 3.76 2.96 -1.88
CA ALA A 119 4.32 3.56 -3.09
C ALA A 119 5.38 4.61 -2.72
N GLU A 120 5.03 5.49 -1.79
CA GLU A 120 5.82 6.64 -1.36
C GLU A 120 5.98 6.63 0.18
N PRO A 121 7.09 6.09 0.71
CA PRO A 121 7.29 5.94 2.14
C PRO A 121 7.22 7.23 2.96
N ALA A 122 7.53 8.38 2.35
CA ALA A 122 7.43 9.69 3.00
C ALA A 122 5.99 10.04 3.43
N LYS A 123 4.97 9.51 2.72
CA LYS A 123 3.55 9.70 3.08
C LYS A 123 3.16 9.05 4.40
N PHE A 124 4.03 8.22 5.00
CA PHE A 124 3.80 7.62 6.31
C PHE A 124 3.51 8.68 7.39
N PHE A 125 4.25 9.78 7.40
CA PHE A 125 4.10 10.82 8.43
C PHE A 125 2.77 11.58 8.32
N ALA A 126 2.24 11.73 7.10
CA ALA A 126 0.91 12.28 6.89
C ALA A 126 -0.23 11.31 7.29
N ALA A 127 0.10 10.03 7.48
CA ALA A 127 -0.83 8.95 7.87
C ALA A 127 -0.49 8.39 9.26
N GLU A 128 0.18 9.16 10.11
CA GLU A 128 0.71 8.65 11.38
C GLU A 128 -0.40 8.12 12.31
N SER A 129 -1.47 8.90 12.47
CA SER A 129 -2.65 8.54 13.26
C SER A 129 -3.30 7.24 12.79
N PHE A 130 -3.29 6.97 11.48
CA PHE A 130 -3.78 5.71 10.92
C PHE A 130 -2.99 4.51 11.45
N PHE A 131 -1.65 4.57 11.42
CA PHE A 131 -0.80 3.43 11.76
C PHE A 131 -0.79 3.15 13.27
N TYR A 132 -0.84 4.19 14.10
CA TYR A 132 -0.70 4.05 15.55
C TYR A 132 -2.01 3.98 16.33
N ALA A 133 -3.10 4.56 15.82
CA ALA A 133 -4.34 4.66 16.56
C ALA A 133 -5.52 4.04 15.79
N HIS A 134 -5.93 4.65 14.68
CA HIS A 134 -7.25 4.38 14.10
C HIS A 134 -7.40 2.94 13.58
N LEU A 135 -6.37 2.39 12.93
CA LEU A 135 -6.41 1.00 12.47
C LEU A 135 -6.45 0.01 13.63
N ASP A 136 -5.74 0.28 14.72
CA ASP A 136 -5.70 -0.59 15.89
C ASP A 136 -7.05 -0.64 16.61
N SER A 137 -7.64 0.54 16.84
CA SER A 137 -8.98 0.67 17.41
C SER A 137 -10.02 -0.05 16.55
N ALA A 138 -9.97 0.13 15.23
CA ALA A 138 -10.90 -0.53 14.31
C ALA A 138 -10.80 -2.06 14.39
N VAL A 139 -9.58 -2.62 14.43
CA VAL A 139 -9.37 -4.07 14.60
C VAL A 139 -9.93 -4.56 15.93
N THR A 140 -9.58 -3.87 17.02
CA THR A 140 -9.99 -4.25 18.38
C THR A 140 -11.51 -4.24 18.52
N LEU A 141 -12.18 -3.16 18.10
CA LEU A 141 -13.63 -3.05 18.15
C LEU A 141 -14.31 -4.11 17.27
N THR A 142 -13.78 -4.37 16.07
CA THR A 142 -14.33 -5.40 15.18
C THR A 142 -14.22 -6.80 15.78
N GLU A 143 -13.08 -7.12 16.41
CA GLU A 143 -12.88 -8.39 17.09
C GLU A 143 -13.88 -8.56 18.25
N LYS A 144 -13.96 -7.57 19.16
CA LYS A 144 -14.87 -7.62 20.31
C LYS A 144 -16.33 -7.69 19.86
N TYR A 145 -16.73 -6.86 18.90
CA TYR A 145 -18.06 -6.88 18.31
C TYR A 145 -18.40 -8.25 17.71
N SER A 146 -17.49 -8.81 16.90
CA SER A 146 -17.71 -10.12 16.27
C SER A 146 -17.87 -11.24 17.30
N LEU A 147 -17.11 -11.22 18.40
CA LEU A 147 -17.20 -12.23 19.46
C LEU A 147 -18.49 -12.10 20.27
N LEU A 148 -18.86 -10.87 20.64
CA LEU A 148 -20.01 -10.57 21.47
C LEU A 148 -21.34 -10.73 20.71
N SER A 149 -21.40 -10.34 19.44
CA SER A 149 -22.60 -10.46 18.60
C SER A 149 -23.07 -11.90 18.37
N ARG A 150 -22.20 -12.89 18.64
CA ARG A 150 -22.47 -14.32 18.46
C ARG A 150 -22.93 -15.00 19.76
N GLN A 151 -22.89 -14.29 20.88
CA GLN A 151 -23.30 -14.85 22.16
C GLN A 151 -24.83 -15.04 22.20
N PRO A 152 -25.32 -16.14 22.80
CA PRO A 152 -26.76 -16.40 22.91
C PRO A 152 -27.43 -15.54 23.99
N VAL A 153 -26.66 -15.01 24.93
CA VAL A 153 -27.13 -14.13 26.00
C VAL A 153 -27.51 -12.79 25.40
N LYS A 154 -28.74 -12.33 25.63
CA LYS A 154 -29.28 -11.06 25.11
C LYS A 154 -29.62 -10.14 26.27
N ASP A 155 -28.59 -9.70 26.99
CA ASP A 155 -28.75 -8.70 28.03
C ASP A 155 -28.89 -7.28 27.41
N SER A 156 -29.54 -6.38 28.13
CA SER A 156 -29.73 -4.98 27.74
C SER A 156 -28.38 -4.27 27.61
N GLU A 157 -27.47 -4.47 28.56
CA GLU A 157 -26.12 -3.88 28.55
C GLU A 157 -25.34 -4.33 27.31
N LEU A 158 -25.39 -5.62 26.96
CA LEU A 158 -24.75 -6.16 25.76
C LEU A 158 -25.32 -5.53 24.48
N THR A 159 -26.64 -5.32 24.43
CA THR A 159 -27.29 -4.73 23.26
C THR A 159 -26.87 -3.29 23.06
N ILE A 160 -26.77 -2.51 24.14
CA ILE A 160 -26.28 -1.12 24.14
C ILE A 160 -24.82 -1.09 23.70
N ALA A 161 -23.95 -1.90 24.32
CA ALA A 161 -22.53 -1.95 23.98
C ALA A 161 -22.29 -2.34 22.50
N LEU A 162 -23.09 -3.25 21.95
CA LEU A 162 -23.04 -3.60 20.53
C LEU A 162 -23.54 -2.48 19.61
N ALA A 163 -24.48 -1.65 20.05
CA ALA A 163 -24.94 -0.48 19.31
C ALA A 163 -23.86 0.62 19.31
N ASP A 164 -23.33 0.98 20.49
CA ASP A 164 -22.27 1.97 20.66
C ASP A 164 -21.01 1.60 19.87
N THR A 165 -20.68 0.30 19.85
CA THR A 165 -19.54 -0.19 19.05
C THR A 165 -19.76 0.02 17.55
N ARG A 166 -21.00 -0.14 17.04
CA ARG A 166 -21.29 0.12 15.63
C ARG A 166 -21.20 1.60 15.31
N GLU A 167 -21.68 2.46 16.20
CA GLU A 167 -21.57 3.91 16.04
C GLU A 167 -20.10 4.34 16.04
N THR A 168 -19.32 3.88 17.00
CA THR A 168 -17.88 4.17 17.09
C THR A 168 -17.11 3.68 15.86
N LEU A 169 -17.47 2.51 15.30
CA LEU A 169 -16.88 2.03 14.06
C LEU A 169 -17.22 2.96 12.86
N ASN A 170 -18.32 3.70 12.89
CA ASN A 170 -18.70 4.64 11.81
C ASN A 170 -17.81 5.87 11.92
N ASP A 171 -17.65 6.38 13.13
CA ASP A 171 -16.75 7.50 13.41
C ASP A 171 -15.31 7.17 13.02
N LEU A 172 -14.85 5.96 13.36
CA LEU A 172 -13.54 5.47 12.92
C LEU A 172 -13.45 5.36 11.40
N THR A 173 -14.53 5.02 10.70
CA THR A 173 -14.53 5.00 9.24
C THR A 173 -14.29 6.41 8.67
N GLU A 174 -14.92 7.43 9.25
CA GLU A 174 -14.71 8.82 8.84
C GLU A 174 -13.30 9.32 9.20
N LEU A 175 -12.77 8.96 10.37
CA LEU A 175 -11.38 9.25 10.73
C LEU A 175 -10.38 8.62 9.75
N LEU A 176 -10.59 7.37 9.35
CA LEU A 176 -9.75 6.69 8.35
C LEU A 176 -9.83 7.37 6.97
N LYS A 177 -11.00 7.89 6.57
CA LYS A 177 -11.12 8.68 5.34
C LYS A 177 -10.35 9.99 5.44
N LEU A 178 -10.36 10.63 6.60
CA LEU A 178 -9.60 11.84 6.86
C LEU A 178 -8.09 11.56 6.82
N ASP A 179 -7.61 10.48 7.43
CA ASP A 179 -6.22 10.04 7.31
C ASP A 179 -5.82 9.81 5.85
N LEU A 180 -6.70 9.15 5.07
CA LEU A 180 -6.48 8.95 3.64
C LEU A 180 -6.38 10.28 2.89
N LYS A 181 -7.27 11.23 3.19
CA LYS A 181 -7.26 12.58 2.60
C LYS A 181 -5.97 13.32 2.92
N GLN A 182 -5.51 13.25 4.17
CA GLN A 182 -4.23 13.84 4.59
C GLN A 182 -3.05 13.20 3.85
N THR A 183 -3.07 11.86 3.68
CA THR A 183 -2.04 11.10 2.96
C THR A 183 -1.86 11.57 1.50
N ILE A 184 -2.94 12.01 0.84
CA ILE A 184 -2.92 12.47 -0.56
C ILE A 184 -2.98 14.00 -0.70
N ALA A 185 -2.93 14.75 0.39
CA ALA A 185 -3.13 16.20 0.35
C ALA A 185 -2.09 16.91 -0.54
N SER A 186 -0.82 16.52 -0.44
CA SER A 186 0.27 17.05 -1.28
C SER A 186 0.06 16.78 -2.77
N ASP A 187 -0.52 15.62 -3.10
CA ASP A 187 -0.79 15.24 -4.49
C ASP A 187 -1.91 16.12 -5.07
N ILE A 188 -2.92 16.43 -4.25
CA ILE A 188 -4.03 17.32 -4.63
C ILE A 188 -3.51 18.75 -4.85
N GLU A 189 -2.66 19.24 -3.95
CA GLU A 189 -2.05 20.57 -4.07
C GLU A 189 -1.21 20.68 -5.35
N THR A 190 -0.36 19.67 -5.61
CA THR A 190 0.44 19.60 -6.83
C THR A 190 -0.46 19.61 -8.07
N LEU A 191 -1.55 18.83 -8.05
CA LEU A 191 -2.50 18.79 -9.16
C LEU A 191 -3.15 20.16 -9.42
N HIS A 192 -3.52 20.91 -8.38
CA HIS A 192 -4.07 22.26 -8.55
C HIS A 192 -3.06 23.22 -9.19
N LEU A 193 -1.81 23.20 -8.75
CA LEU A 193 -0.75 24.02 -9.33
C LEU A 193 -0.53 23.72 -10.82
N GLU A 194 -0.52 22.43 -11.20
CA GLU A 194 -0.38 22.01 -12.60
C GLU A 194 -1.58 22.45 -13.45
N ILE A 195 -2.81 22.37 -12.90
CA ILE A 195 -4.02 22.86 -13.56
C ILE A 195 -3.93 24.39 -13.80
N ASP A 196 -3.49 25.15 -12.79
CA ASP A 196 -3.39 26.60 -12.89
C ASP A 196 -2.29 27.03 -13.87
N PHE A 197 -1.15 26.33 -13.87
CA PHE A 197 -0.11 26.51 -14.87
C PHE A 197 -0.60 26.21 -16.29
N ALA A 198 -1.33 25.11 -16.48
CA ALA A 198 -1.91 24.74 -17.76
C ALA A 198 -2.92 25.79 -18.25
N LYS A 199 -3.78 26.32 -17.36
CA LYS A 199 -4.72 27.40 -17.70
C LYS A 199 -3.98 28.68 -18.09
N HIS A 200 -2.97 29.07 -17.32
CA HIS A 200 -2.22 30.30 -17.57
C HIS A 200 -1.45 30.23 -18.90
N SER A 201 -0.79 29.10 -19.18
CA SER A 201 -0.08 28.89 -20.45
C SER A 201 -1.01 28.89 -21.66
N GLN A 202 -2.22 28.32 -21.54
CA GLN A 202 -3.25 28.40 -22.59
C GLN A 202 -3.72 29.83 -22.82
N GLN A 203 -4.00 30.59 -21.76
CA GLN A 203 -4.40 32.00 -21.87
C GLN A 203 -3.30 32.85 -22.52
N LYS A 204 -2.04 32.64 -22.14
CA LYS A 204 -0.89 33.33 -22.74
C LYS A 204 -0.81 33.06 -24.24
N ARG A 205 -0.91 31.79 -24.66
CA ARG A 205 -0.92 31.44 -26.09
C ARG A 205 -2.12 32.02 -26.85
N LYS A 206 -3.31 32.04 -26.25
CA LYS A 206 -4.48 32.67 -26.89
C LYS A 206 -4.27 34.16 -27.13
N LYS A 207 -3.77 34.88 -26.11
CA LYS A 207 -3.40 36.29 -26.27
C LYS A 207 -2.36 36.47 -27.37
N GLU A 208 -1.28 35.70 -27.37
CA GLU A 208 -0.24 35.75 -28.41
C GLU A 208 -0.78 35.48 -29.83
N LEU A 209 -1.83 34.67 -29.97
CA LEU A 209 -2.49 34.43 -31.26
C LEU A 209 -3.43 35.57 -31.66
N GLU A 210 -4.13 36.19 -30.71
CA GLU A 210 -4.95 37.40 -30.94
C GLU A 210 -4.06 38.56 -31.42
N TRP A 211 -2.95 38.84 -30.72
CA TRP A 211 -1.98 39.86 -31.11
C TRP A 211 -1.36 39.64 -32.50
N ARG A 212 -1.29 38.39 -32.98
CA ARG A 212 -0.77 38.06 -34.32
C ARG A 212 -1.85 38.04 -35.41
N GLY A 213 -3.12 37.99 -35.02
CA GLY A 213 -4.27 38.01 -35.93
C GLY A 213 -4.72 39.43 -36.27
N ASP A 214 -4.39 40.42 -35.42
CA ASP A 214 -4.70 41.84 -35.64
C ASP A 214 -3.69 42.56 -36.56
N ASP A 215 -2.60 41.89 -36.96
CA ASP A 215 -1.55 42.40 -37.87
C ASP A 215 -1.80 42.00 -39.36
N GLN A 216 -2.99 41.52 -39.73
CA GLN A 216 -3.43 41.23 -41.12
C GLN A 216 -4.67 42.05 -41.50
#